data_AF-A0A7C3M939-F1
#
_entry.id   AF-A0A7C3M939-F1
#
_cell.length_a   1.000
_cell.length_b   1.000
_cell.length_c   1.000
_cell.angle_alpha   90.00
_cell.angle_beta   90.00
_cell.angle_gamma   90.00
#
_symmetry.space_group_name_H-M   'P 1'
#
loop_
_entity.id
_entity.type
_entity.pdbx_description
1 polymer ?
#
loop_
_entity_poly.entity_id
_entity_poly.type
_entity_poly.pdbx_seq_one_letter_code
_entity_poly.pdbx_strand_id
1 'polypeptide(L)'
;MADVSTDKKEIVDKFFTRTAIVSAICFFGGILLIPFLIGLVMLPLGILGFIWLILIPFVLPKRIKSYNCPHCSTEIFWLANKTEKGLNCPACLNRLLINENRLVKIGEKIEELPVKNKKERKLWVVEKLKKILNKKEVNQQQENKIKTENNIKHKKSIWKKWWFWVIAALGIILIYELFIRAIKENRIDMIFFLLSLLAFVILIIGLIKPTLVIRWGENKNRKKVVLIYGIITLVLFIFAVVTSPVSEKTPQSQQIIEGKKEELLLTILEPQNNTEVILSKIIIKGRTDTGARVIIQGKEVTVDENGNFKQIVELSMGKNTFEIVAEKEEKQKRITLNITRKAVEITSSKPIEVTPPKKTSLSIGDEGFLKVGDDPNNIVFIATDLDAFDELMKIIRAKDAYGLLELGMQGKAFGVTNGTKVKIIDTAMGKRRVRIIQGVKPIDEDKVGLSGWIPKEWVVPQF
;
A
#
# COMPACT_ATOMS: atom_id res chain seq x y z
N MET A 1 -30.38 50.28 41.97
CA MET A 1 -28.90 50.37 41.90
C MET A 1 -28.28 49.13 42.54
N ALA A 2 -28.41 47.95 41.93
CA ALA A 2 -27.90 46.70 42.51
C ALA A 2 -27.65 45.60 41.47
N ASP A 3 -27.13 45.93 40.28
CA ASP A 3 -26.90 44.90 39.24
C ASP A 3 -25.66 45.13 38.35
N VAL A 4 -24.62 45.77 38.89
CA VAL A 4 -23.38 46.08 38.13
C VAL A 4 -22.12 45.51 38.80
N SER A 5 -22.21 44.94 39.99
CA SER A 5 -21.03 44.47 40.75
C SER A 5 -20.70 42.97 40.56
N THR A 6 -21.64 42.16 40.06
CA THR A 6 -21.50 40.70 39.92
C THR A 6 -20.74 40.30 38.66
N ASP A 7 -20.92 41.01 37.54
CA ASP A 7 -20.32 40.66 36.24
C ASP A 7 -18.80 40.87 36.20
N LYS A 8 -18.29 41.84 36.98
CA LYS A 8 -16.86 42.18 37.00
C LYS A 8 -16.00 41.15 37.74
N LYS A 9 -16.57 40.39 38.69
CA LYS A 9 -15.86 39.33 39.42
C LYS A 9 -15.68 38.07 38.58
N GLU A 10 -16.68 37.71 37.78
CA GLU A 10 -16.65 36.48 36.97
C GLU A 10 -15.67 36.58 35.79
N ILE A 11 -15.50 37.78 35.23
CA ILE A 11 -14.57 38.05 34.13
C ILE A 11 -13.11 38.02 34.61
N VAL A 12 -12.82 38.49 35.82
CA VAL A 12 -11.45 38.53 36.37
C VAL A 12 -10.96 37.13 36.77
N ASP A 13 -11.83 36.28 37.31
CA ASP A 13 -11.47 34.89 37.67
C ASP A 13 -11.20 34.00 36.45
N LYS A 14 -11.95 34.19 35.35
CA LYS A 14 -11.70 33.50 34.07
C LYS A 14 -10.38 33.93 33.40
N PHE A 15 -9.94 35.17 33.64
CA PHE A 15 -8.68 35.67 33.07
C PHE A 15 -7.46 35.12 33.83
N PHE A 16 -7.53 35.05 35.17
CA PHE A 16 -6.43 34.52 35.99
C PHE A 16 -6.24 33.00 35.86
N THR A 17 -7.32 32.24 35.68
CA THR A 17 -7.21 30.78 35.45
C THR A 17 -6.59 30.46 34.09
N ARG A 18 -6.89 31.23 33.04
CA ARG A 18 -6.30 31.01 31.71
C ARG A 18 -4.81 31.36 31.66
N THR A 19 -4.35 32.41 32.33
CA THR A 19 -2.93 32.78 32.36
C THR A 19 -2.09 31.83 33.20
N ALA A 20 -2.63 31.28 34.30
CA ALA A 20 -1.95 30.26 35.10
C ALA A 20 -1.82 28.91 34.38
N ILE A 21 -2.81 28.51 33.59
CA ILE A 21 -2.76 27.26 32.81
C ILE A 21 -1.75 27.36 31.66
N VAL A 22 -1.67 28.51 30.99
CA VAL A 22 -0.71 28.71 29.89
C VAL A 22 0.74 28.75 30.40
N SER A 23 1.00 29.32 31.58
CA SER A 23 2.36 29.31 32.15
C SER A 23 2.79 27.93 32.65
N ALA A 24 1.86 27.14 33.22
CA ALA A 24 2.13 25.77 33.66
C ALA A 24 2.41 24.82 32.48
N ILE A 25 1.70 24.98 31.35
CA ILE A 25 1.91 24.19 30.13
C ILE A 25 3.28 24.51 29.50
N CYS A 26 3.71 25.78 29.51
CA CYS A 26 5.04 26.16 29.02
C CYS A 26 6.18 25.66 29.91
N PHE A 27 6.00 25.60 31.24
CA PHE A 27 7.03 25.16 32.17
C PHE A 27 7.21 23.63 32.19
N PHE A 28 6.11 22.85 32.12
CA PHE A 28 6.18 21.38 32.07
C PHE A 28 6.46 20.84 30.66
N GLY A 29 6.00 21.53 29.61
CA GLY A 29 6.27 21.13 28.22
C GLY A 29 7.75 21.22 27.86
N GLY A 30 8.45 22.27 28.30
CA GLY A 30 9.88 22.46 28.00
C GLY A 30 10.80 21.42 28.64
N ILE A 31 10.49 20.96 29.86
CA ILE A 31 11.33 20.02 30.61
C ILE A 31 11.18 18.58 30.09
N LEU A 32 10.03 18.22 29.51
CA LEU A 32 9.79 16.90 28.91
C LEU A 32 10.17 16.80 27.42
N LEU A 33 10.08 17.90 26.66
CA LEU A 33 10.40 17.91 25.23
C LEU A 33 11.90 17.75 24.93
N ILE A 34 12.78 18.29 25.79
CA ILE A 34 14.23 18.24 25.59
C ILE A 34 14.79 16.81 25.66
N PRO A 35 14.49 15.98 26.69
CA PRO A 35 14.92 14.58 26.70
C PRO A 35 14.23 13.74 25.62
N PHE A 36 13.01 14.12 25.17
CA PHE A 36 12.31 13.42 24.08
C PHE A 36 12.96 13.70 22.71
N LEU A 37 13.35 14.94 22.42
CA LEU A 37 14.09 15.32 21.21
C LEU A 37 15.50 14.73 21.19
N ILE A 38 16.20 14.73 22.33
CA ILE A 38 17.51 14.07 22.46
C ILE A 38 17.36 12.55 22.27
N GLY A 39 16.29 11.95 22.83
CA GLY A 39 15.94 10.55 22.62
C GLY A 39 15.64 10.22 21.15
N LEU A 40 14.93 11.08 20.42
CA LEU A 40 14.57 10.89 19.01
C LEU A 40 15.80 10.94 18.09
N VAL A 41 16.79 11.77 18.41
CA VAL A 41 18.05 11.90 17.64
C VAL A 41 19.05 10.80 18.00
N MET A 42 19.03 10.30 19.24
CA MET A 42 19.92 9.23 19.70
C MET A 42 19.38 7.83 19.44
N LEU A 43 18.09 7.64 19.18
CA LEU A 43 17.48 6.34 18.87
C LEU A 43 18.07 5.67 17.61
N PRO A 44 18.24 6.37 16.47
CA PRO A 44 18.82 5.78 15.26
C PRO A 44 20.28 5.38 15.47
N LEU A 45 21.05 6.21 16.19
CA LEU A 45 22.45 5.94 16.53
C LEU A 45 22.59 4.78 17.52
N GLY A 46 21.69 4.70 18.50
CA GLY A 46 21.60 3.57 19.43
C GLY A 46 21.24 2.27 18.72
N ILE A 47 20.30 2.31 17.75
CA ILE A 47 19.91 1.15 16.96
C ILE A 47 21.04 0.72 16.02
N LEU A 48 21.74 1.64 15.37
CA LEU A 48 22.95 1.34 14.58
C LEU A 48 24.06 0.75 15.45
N GLY A 49 24.28 1.27 16.65
CA GLY A 49 25.23 0.72 17.62
C GLY A 49 24.82 -0.66 18.15
N PHE A 50 23.53 -0.90 18.35
CA PHE A 50 22.99 -2.19 18.80
C PHE A 50 23.02 -3.24 17.69
N ILE A 51 22.74 -2.84 16.44
CA ILE A 51 22.93 -3.66 15.24
C ILE A 51 24.42 -3.99 15.07
N TRP A 52 25.32 -3.03 15.29
CA TRP A 52 26.77 -3.27 15.27
C TRP A 52 27.20 -4.23 16.40
N LEU A 53 26.70 -4.10 17.63
CA LEU A 53 26.95 -5.02 18.75
C LEU A 53 26.39 -6.44 18.54
N ILE A 54 25.25 -6.57 17.85
CA ILE A 54 24.68 -7.87 17.47
C ILE A 54 25.47 -8.51 16.31
N LEU A 55 26.01 -7.71 15.39
CA LEU A 55 26.80 -8.19 14.25
C LEU A 55 28.27 -8.42 14.57
N ILE A 56 28.85 -7.77 15.59
CA ILE A 56 30.23 -7.97 16.07
C ILE A 56 30.58 -9.46 16.30
N PRO A 57 29.76 -10.28 17.00
CA PRO A 57 30.06 -11.71 17.18
C PRO A 57 29.90 -12.54 15.90
N PHE A 58 29.39 -11.94 14.81
CA PHE A 58 29.23 -12.58 13.49
C PHE A 58 30.31 -12.16 12.49
N VAL A 59 30.88 -10.95 12.62
CA VAL A 59 31.93 -10.41 11.73
C VAL A 59 33.34 -10.69 12.28
N LEU A 60 33.53 -10.72 13.60
CA LEU A 60 34.81 -11.12 14.17
C LEU A 60 34.88 -12.66 14.30
N PRO A 61 35.88 -13.32 13.69
CA PRO A 61 36.07 -14.76 13.89
C PRO A 61 36.27 -15.03 15.38
N LYS A 62 35.51 -15.99 15.91
CA LYS A 62 35.60 -16.42 17.32
C LYS A 62 37.07 -16.59 17.70
N ARG A 63 37.50 -15.99 18.82
CA ARG A 63 38.84 -16.24 19.41
C ARG A 63 39.09 -17.74 19.41
N ILE A 64 40.03 -18.16 18.58
CA ILE A 64 40.44 -19.55 18.46
C ILE A 64 41.24 -19.84 19.72
N LYS A 65 40.72 -20.70 20.59
CA LYS A 65 41.51 -21.20 21.74
C LYS A 65 42.64 -22.05 21.16
N SER A 66 43.89 -21.65 21.40
CA SER A 66 45.05 -22.50 21.12
C SER A 66 45.10 -23.62 22.14
N TYR A 67 45.46 -24.81 21.69
CA TYR A 67 45.74 -25.96 22.55
C TYR A 67 47.07 -26.56 22.09
N ASN A 68 47.91 -26.94 23.04
CA ASN A 68 49.16 -27.64 22.72
C ASN A 68 48.86 -29.10 22.41
N CYS A 69 49.48 -29.62 21.35
CA CYS A 69 49.42 -31.03 21.04
C CYS A 69 49.99 -31.86 22.20
N PRO A 70 49.28 -32.88 22.72
CA PRO A 70 49.79 -33.71 23.81
C PRO A 70 51.03 -34.55 23.43
N HIS A 71 51.34 -34.67 22.14
CA HIS A 71 52.46 -35.50 21.65
C HIS A 71 53.73 -34.71 21.29
N CYS A 72 53.64 -33.42 20.95
CA CYS A 72 54.81 -32.63 20.53
C CYS A 72 54.78 -31.15 20.96
N SER A 73 53.84 -30.79 21.86
CA SER A 73 53.68 -29.45 22.46
C SER A 73 53.57 -28.25 21.51
N THR A 74 53.49 -28.45 20.19
CA THR A 74 53.24 -27.38 19.22
C THR A 74 51.79 -26.89 19.28
N GLU A 75 51.57 -25.58 19.19
CA GLU A 75 50.25 -24.97 19.09
C GLU A 75 49.57 -25.31 17.74
N ILE A 76 48.29 -25.69 17.78
CA ILE A 76 47.51 -26.04 16.58
C ILE A 76 46.25 -25.15 16.50
N PHE A 77 46.00 -24.57 15.32
CA PHE A 77 44.78 -23.85 14.96
C PHE A 77 43.88 -24.76 14.11
N TRP A 78 42.61 -24.97 14.50
CA TRP A 78 41.80 -26.09 14.01
C TRP A 78 41.01 -25.78 12.71
N LEU A 79 41.12 -26.68 11.71
CA LEU A 79 40.16 -26.83 10.60
C LEU A 79 39.94 -28.32 10.19
N ALA A 80 40.15 -29.29 11.09
CA ALA A 80 40.24 -30.71 10.70
C ALA A 80 39.18 -31.62 11.33
N ASN A 81 38.06 -31.82 10.63
CA ASN A 81 36.97 -32.77 10.92
C ASN A 81 37.39 -34.03 11.73
N LYS A 82 36.64 -34.34 12.80
CA LYS A 82 36.93 -35.44 13.74
C LYS A 82 36.66 -36.80 13.06
N THR A 83 37.68 -37.49 12.59
CA THR A 83 37.60 -38.92 12.23
C THR A 83 38.19 -39.78 13.34
N GLU A 84 37.61 -40.96 13.57
CA GLU A 84 37.84 -41.86 14.72
C GLU A 84 39.27 -42.43 14.89
N LYS A 85 40.26 -41.98 14.12
CA LYS A 85 41.66 -42.43 14.25
C LYS A 85 42.63 -41.26 14.12
N GLY A 86 43.15 -40.80 15.27
CA GLY A 86 44.41 -40.05 15.38
C GLY A 86 44.33 -38.54 15.10
N LEU A 87 44.85 -37.74 16.03
CA LEU A 87 45.05 -36.29 15.88
C LEU A 87 46.07 -35.99 14.77
N ASN A 88 45.64 -35.34 13.69
CA ASN A 88 46.54 -34.79 12.67
C ASN A 88 47.19 -33.48 13.14
N CYS A 89 48.25 -33.57 13.93
CA CYS A 89 49.19 -32.46 14.10
C CYS A 89 50.18 -32.48 12.91
N PRO A 90 50.42 -31.36 12.19
CA PRO A 90 51.35 -31.31 11.06
C PRO A 90 52.76 -31.80 11.40
N ALA A 91 53.26 -31.47 12.61
CA ALA A 91 54.57 -31.92 13.09
C ALA A 91 54.62 -33.43 13.37
N CYS A 92 53.54 -34.02 13.89
CA CYS A 92 53.45 -35.47 14.13
C CYS A 92 53.23 -36.26 12.83
N LEU A 93 52.49 -35.70 11.88
CA LEU A 93 52.28 -36.30 10.56
C LEU A 93 53.58 -36.36 9.76
N ASN A 94 54.41 -35.32 9.84
CA ASN A 94 55.72 -35.31 9.19
C ASN A 94 56.66 -36.38 9.79
N ARG A 95 56.56 -36.66 11.10
CA ARG A 95 57.31 -37.75 11.75
C ARG A 95 56.83 -39.16 11.34
N LEU A 96 55.53 -39.33 11.08
CA LEU A 96 54.97 -40.59 10.57
C LEU A 96 55.36 -40.83 9.10
N LEU A 97 55.36 -39.79 8.26
CA LEU A 97 55.81 -39.88 6.86
C LEU A 97 57.32 -40.18 6.76
N ILE A 98 58.14 -39.68 7.69
CA ILE A 98 59.56 -40.05 7.79
C ILE A 98 59.74 -41.54 8.19
N ASN A 99 58.80 -42.12 8.95
CA ASN A 99 58.81 -43.53 9.32
C ASN A 99 58.21 -44.46 8.24
N GLU A 100 57.29 -44.00 7.38
CA GLU A 100 56.85 -44.76 6.19
C GLU A 100 57.98 -44.89 5.16
N ASN A 101 58.87 -43.90 5.06
CA ASN A 101 60.11 -44.02 4.28
C ASN A 101 61.11 -45.05 4.87
N ARG A 102 60.87 -45.53 6.10
CA ARG A 102 61.60 -46.68 6.67
C ARG A 102 60.98 -48.02 6.28
N LEU A 103 59.69 -48.06 5.94
CA LEU A 103 59.03 -49.26 5.39
C LEU A 103 59.33 -49.46 3.89
N VAL A 104 59.71 -48.40 3.16
CA VAL A 104 60.24 -48.52 1.79
C VAL A 104 61.64 -49.17 1.77
N LYS A 105 62.38 -49.15 2.89
CA LYS A 105 63.65 -49.89 3.06
C LYS A 105 63.48 -51.34 3.53
N ILE A 106 62.26 -51.81 3.77
CA ILE A 106 61.96 -53.23 4.07
C ILE A 106 61.43 -53.96 2.82
N GLY A 107 61.26 -53.25 1.70
CA GLY A 107 60.96 -53.84 0.39
C GLY A 107 62.14 -54.54 -0.30
N GLU A 108 63.33 -54.55 0.31
CA GLU A 108 64.52 -55.23 -0.20
C GLU A 108 64.63 -56.70 0.23
N LYS A 109 63.50 -57.32 0.58
CA LYS A 109 63.37 -58.78 0.71
C LYS A 109 62.32 -59.29 -0.26
N ILE A 110 62.61 -59.19 -1.56
CA ILE A 110 61.98 -60.04 -2.56
C ILE A 110 62.83 -61.31 -2.63
N GLU A 111 62.70 -62.17 -1.62
CA GLU A 111 62.99 -63.59 -1.79
C GLU A 111 61.84 -64.20 -2.60
N GLU A 112 62.23 -64.75 -3.74
CA GLU A 112 61.55 -65.77 -4.55
C GLU A 112 60.27 -65.38 -5.34
N LEU A 113 60.48 -65.08 -6.63
CA LEU A 113 59.43 -65.05 -7.65
C LEU A 113 59.41 -66.40 -8.40
N PRO A 114 58.25 -67.08 -8.54
CA PRO A 114 58.14 -68.33 -9.27
C PRO A 114 57.87 -68.05 -10.76
N VAL A 115 58.80 -67.47 -11.50
CA VAL A 115 58.60 -67.27 -12.96
C VAL A 115 59.90 -67.39 -13.74
N LYS A 116 59.96 -68.38 -14.64
CA LYS A 116 61.17 -68.80 -15.38
C LYS A 116 61.59 -67.88 -16.53
N ASN A 117 60.84 -66.83 -16.90
CA ASN A 117 61.17 -66.00 -18.07
C ASN A 117 61.02 -64.47 -17.88
N LYS A 118 61.90 -63.67 -18.51
CA LYS A 118 62.04 -62.20 -18.33
C LYS A 118 60.87 -61.39 -18.92
N LYS A 119 60.24 -61.92 -19.98
CA LYS A 119 59.11 -61.27 -20.68
C LYS A 119 57.81 -61.35 -19.87
N GLU A 120 57.55 -62.50 -19.25
CA GLU A 120 56.38 -62.76 -18.41
C GLU A 120 56.42 -61.95 -17.11
N ARG A 121 57.61 -61.76 -16.51
CA ARG A 121 57.79 -60.88 -15.35
C ARG A 121 57.36 -59.43 -15.64
N LYS A 122 57.70 -58.89 -16.80
CA LYS A 122 57.28 -57.53 -17.18
C LYS A 122 55.76 -57.44 -17.34
N LEU A 123 55.14 -58.45 -17.95
CA LEU A 123 53.69 -58.48 -18.14
C LEU A 123 52.94 -58.54 -16.80
N TRP A 124 53.40 -59.39 -15.88
CA TRP A 124 52.82 -59.54 -14.54
C TRP A 124 52.93 -58.25 -13.71
N VAL A 125 54.08 -57.56 -13.76
CA VAL A 125 54.26 -56.27 -13.06
C VAL A 125 53.34 -55.20 -13.63
N VAL A 126 53.22 -55.10 -14.95
CA VAL A 126 52.33 -54.13 -15.60
C VAL A 126 50.87 -54.38 -15.23
N GLU A 127 50.44 -55.64 -15.18
CA GLU A 127 49.07 -56.01 -14.84
C GLU A 127 48.75 -55.73 -13.36
N LYS A 128 49.71 -55.98 -12.46
CA LYS A 128 49.56 -55.67 -11.03
C LYS A 128 49.53 -54.16 -10.77
N LEU A 129 50.35 -53.39 -11.49
CA LEU A 129 50.33 -51.92 -11.44
C LEU A 129 49.01 -51.35 -11.96
N LYS A 130 48.46 -51.88 -13.06
CA LYS A 130 47.12 -51.49 -13.55
C LYS A 130 46.03 -51.74 -12.50
N LYS A 131 46.05 -52.87 -11.79
CA LYS A 131 45.09 -53.16 -10.71
C LYS A 131 45.21 -52.18 -9.54
N ILE A 132 46.43 -51.76 -9.20
CA ILE A 132 46.67 -50.79 -8.10
C ILE A 132 46.20 -49.38 -8.49
N LEU A 133 46.48 -48.94 -9.72
CA LEU A 133 46.06 -47.63 -10.23
C LEU A 133 44.53 -47.52 -10.30
N ASN A 134 43.87 -48.54 -10.85
CA ASN A 134 42.41 -48.56 -10.96
C ASN A 134 41.72 -48.54 -9.58
N LYS A 135 42.32 -49.23 -8.58
CA LYS A 135 41.83 -49.19 -7.19
C LYS A 135 41.99 -47.81 -6.54
N LYS A 136 43.05 -47.06 -6.88
CA LYS A 136 43.25 -45.68 -6.38
C LYS A 136 42.24 -44.71 -7.00
N GLU A 137 41.98 -44.81 -8.29
CA GLU A 137 41.00 -43.96 -8.98
C GLU A 137 39.59 -44.17 -8.45
N VAL A 138 39.17 -45.42 -8.23
CA VAL A 138 37.86 -45.74 -7.64
C VAL A 138 37.71 -45.16 -6.23
N ASN A 139 38.73 -45.30 -5.38
CA ASN A 139 38.71 -44.73 -4.03
C ASN A 139 38.63 -43.19 -4.06
N GLN A 140 39.34 -42.54 -4.97
CA GLN A 140 39.35 -41.08 -5.10
C GLN A 140 37.99 -40.54 -5.59
N GLN A 141 37.35 -41.24 -6.53
CA GLN A 141 35.99 -40.90 -6.97
C GLN A 141 34.97 -41.04 -5.83
N GLN A 142 35.10 -42.08 -5.01
CA GLN A 142 34.19 -42.34 -3.90
C GLN A 142 34.32 -41.29 -2.78
N GLU A 143 35.56 -40.88 -2.45
CA GLU A 143 35.79 -39.78 -1.50
C GLU A 143 35.24 -38.43 -1.99
N ASN A 144 35.39 -38.13 -3.29
CA ASN A 144 34.85 -36.89 -3.86
C ASN A 144 33.32 -36.88 -3.82
N LYS A 145 32.67 -38.02 -4.07
CA LYS A 145 31.21 -38.15 -3.97
C LYS A 145 30.71 -37.92 -2.55
N ILE A 146 31.38 -38.50 -1.55
CA ILE A 146 31.06 -38.31 -0.12
C ILE A 146 31.27 -36.85 0.30
N LYS A 147 32.32 -36.18 -0.18
CA LYS A 147 32.55 -34.74 0.08
C LYS A 147 31.42 -33.89 -0.51
N THR A 148 31.00 -34.15 -1.75
CA THR A 148 29.92 -33.41 -2.41
C THR A 148 28.57 -33.63 -1.70
N GLU A 149 28.23 -34.87 -1.33
CA GLU A 149 27.01 -35.18 -0.59
C GLU A 149 26.98 -34.50 0.79
N ASN A 150 28.10 -34.52 1.52
CA ASN A 150 28.22 -33.83 2.81
C ASN A 150 28.08 -32.30 2.65
N ASN A 151 28.63 -31.72 1.59
CA ASN A 151 28.54 -30.28 1.32
C ASN A 151 27.10 -29.87 0.99
N ILE A 152 26.39 -30.66 0.18
CA ILE A 152 24.96 -30.46 -0.12
C ILE A 152 24.11 -30.57 1.14
N LYS A 153 24.37 -31.57 2.00
CA LYS A 153 23.67 -31.78 3.27
C LYS A 153 23.89 -30.60 4.23
N HIS A 154 25.10 -30.08 4.29
CA HIS A 154 25.45 -28.90 5.09
C HIS A 154 24.77 -27.62 4.58
N LYS A 155 24.78 -27.37 3.26
CA LYS A 155 24.12 -26.21 2.64
C LYS A 155 22.60 -26.22 2.88
N LYS A 156 21.97 -27.39 2.79
CA LYS A 156 20.53 -27.59 3.09
C LYS A 156 20.18 -27.33 4.56
N SER A 157 21.09 -27.64 5.49
CA SER A 157 20.93 -27.37 6.93
C SER A 157 21.05 -25.88 7.27
N ILE A 158 21.96 -25.16 6.61
CA ILE A 158 22.13 -23.70 6.78
C ILE A 158 20.88 -22.95 6.27
N TRP A 159 20.37 -23.31 5.10
CA TRP A 159 19.20 -22.65 4.49
C TRP A 159 17.92 -22.79 5.33
N LYS A 160 17.72 -23.94 6.00
CA LYS A 160 16.56 -24.15 6.90
C LYS A 160 16.55 -23.21 8.11
N LYS A 161 17.71 -22.74 8.58
CA LYS A 161 17.80 -21.86 9.75
C LYS A 161 17.71 -20.37 9.41
N TRP A 162 18.09 -19.99 8.19
CA TRP A 162 18.14 -18.59 7.76
C TRP A 162 16.76 -17.98 7.49
N TRP A 163 15.86 -18.73 6.85
CA TRP A 163 14.54 -18.19 6.50
C TRP A 163 13.71 -17.79 7.73
N PHE A 164 13.88 -18.50 8.86
CA PHE A 164 13.25 -18.13 10.13
C PHE A 164 13.62 -16.71 10.59
N TRP A 165 14.88 -16.33 10.48
CA TRP A 165 15.33 -14.98 10.85
C TRP A 165 14.86 -13.91 9.87
N VAL A 166 14.74 -14.25 8.58
CA VAL A 166 14.19 -13.34 7.56
C VAL A 166 12.71 -13.07 7.83
N ILE A 167 11.92 -14.09 8.14
CA ILE A 167 10.50 -13.94 8.50
C ILE A 167 10.35 -13.10 9.78
N ALA A 168 11.17 -13.37 10.80
CA ALA A 168 11.14 -12.61 12.04
C ALA A 168 11.50 -11.13 11.82
N ALA A 169 12.50 -10.83 10.99
CA ALA A 169 12.89 -9.46 10.64
C ALA A 169 11.77 -8.73 9.87
N LEU A 170 11.15 -9.39 8.89
CA LEU A 170 10.01 -8.82 8.15
C LEU A 170 8.82 -8.53 9.08
N GLY A 171 8.54 -9.43 10.03
CA GLY A 171 7.51 -9.22 11.05
C GLY A 171 7.79 -8.00 11.92
N ILE A 172 9.04 -7.81 12.37
CA ILE A 172 9.44 -6.64 13.17
C ILE A 172 9.30 -5.35 12.34
N ILE A 173 9.69 -5.36 11.07
CA ILE A 173 9.54 -4.21 10.16
C ILE A 173 8.05 -3.84 10.00
N LEU A 174 7.17 -4.82 9.80
CA LEU A 174 5.74 -4.59 9.67
C LEU A 174 5.13 -4.02 10.96
N ILE A 175 5.53 -4.54 12.13
CA ILE A 175 5.08 -4.02 13.43
C ILE A 175 5.56 -2.57 13.63
N TYR A 176 6.79 -2.26 13.23
CA TYR A 176 7.34 -0.90 13.31
C TYR A 176 6.56 0.08 12.42
N GLU A 177 6.26 -0.30 11.18
CA GLU A 177 5.43 0.49 10.27
C GLU A 177 4.04 0.77 10.85
N LEU A 178 3.38 -0.24 11.44
CA LEU A 178 2.09 -0.06 12.11
C LEU A 178 2.18 0.87 13.32
N PHE A 179 3.27 0.80 14.06
CA PHE A 179 3.53 1.66 15.21
C PHE A 179 3.71 3.13 14.81
N ILE A 180 4.46 3.41 13.74
CA ILE A 180 4.63 4.77 13.20
C ILE A 180 3.30 5.34 12.70
N ARG A 181 2.47 4.52 12.03
CA ARG A 181 1.12 4.93 11.60
C ARG A 181 0.23 5.28 12.79
N ALA A 182 0.23 4.44 13.82
CA ALA A 182 -0.55 4.68 15.04
C ALA A 182 -0.16 5.98 15.74
N ILE A 183 1.14 6.31 15.80
CA ILE A 183 1.63 7.58 16.34
C ILE A 183 1.18 8.76 15.47
N LYS A 184 1.31 8.65 14.14
CA LYS A 184 0.94 9.72 13.20
C LYS A 184 -0.54 10.07 13.27
N GLU A 185 -1.40 9.07 13.48
CA GLU A 185 -2.86 9.23 13.58
C GLU A 185 -3.36 9.50 15.00
N ASN A 186 -2.45 9.60 16.00
CA ASN A 186 -2.79 9.78 17.41
C ASN A 186 -3.76 8.70 17.96
N ARG A 187 -3.66 7.47 17.44
CA ARG A 187 -4.51 6.32 17.80
C ARG A 187 -3.93 5.60 19.01
N ILE A 188 -4.21 6.15 20.19
CA ILE A 188 -3.70 5.67 21.49
C ILE A 188 -4.10 4.21 21.75
N ASP A 189 -5.31 3.81 21.34
CA ASP A 189 -5.83 2.44 21.39
C ASP A 189 -4.92 1.44 20.65
N MET A 190 -4.50 1.81 19.44
CA MET A 190 -3.64 1.00 18.60
C MET A 190 -2.22 0.88 19.17
N ILE A 191 -1.70 1.95 19.80
CA ILE A 191 -0.39 1.95 20.47
C ILE A 191 -0.38 0.96 21.65
N PHE A 192 -1.38 1.03 22.54
CA PHE A 192 -1.48 0.10 23.67
C PHE A 192 -1.66 -1.35 23.23
N PHE A 193 -2.42 -1.58 22.16
CA PHE A 193 -2.58 -2.91 21.57
C PHE A 193 -1.25 -3.48 21.04
N LEU A 194 -0.48 -2.70 20.27
CA LEU A 194 0.82 -3.11 19.74
C LEU A 194 1.83 -3.39 20.86
N LEU A 195 1.85 -2.56 21.91
CA LEU A 195 2.70 -2.78 23.09
C LEU A 195 2.33 -4.06 23.85
N SER A 196 1.03 -4.37 23.96
CA SER A 196 0.56 -5.62 24.56
C SER A 196 1.03 -6.85 23.77
N LEU A 197 0.97 -6.80 22.43
CA LEU A 197 1.50 -7.87 21.58
C LEU A 197 3.01 -8.08 21.75
N LEU A 198 3.79 -6.99 21.82
CA LEU A 198 5.23 -7.08 22.04
C LEU A 198 5.54 -7.69 23.42
N ALA A 199 4.83 -7.26 24.47
CA ALA A 199 4.97 -7.81 25.82
C ALA A 199 4.63 -9.31 25.87
N PHE A 200 3.61 -9.74 25.11
CA PHE A 200 3.24 -11.15 24.99
C PHE A 200 4.32 -11.99 24.30
N VAL A 201 4.95 -11.48 23.24
CA VAL A 201 6.10 -12.15 22.59
C VAL A 201 7.27 -12.29 23.57
N ILE A 202 7.58 -11.24 24.32
CA ILE A 202 8.61 -11.25 25.36
C ILE A 202 8.28 -12.29 26.45
N LEU A 203 7.01 -12.40 26.85
CA LEU A 203 6.54 -13.40 27.79
C LEU A 203 6.80 -14.83 27.28
N ILE A 204 6.48 -15.14 26.02
CA ILE A 204 6.74 -16.45 25.41
C ILE A 204 8.24 -16.76 25.39
N ILE A 205 9.06 -15.80 24.97
CA ILE A 205 10.53 -15.96 24.94
C ILE A 205 11.07 -16.19 26.35
N GLY A 206 10.57 -15.44 27.34
CA GLY A 206 10.98 -15.56 28.74
C GLY A 206 10.51 -16.87 29.39
N LEU A 207 9.41 -17.47 28.92
CA LEU A 207 9.00 -18.82 29.35
C LEU A 207 9.97 -19.90 28.85
N ILE A 208 10.46 -19.76 27.61
CA ILE A 208 11.43 -20.69 27.02
C ILE A 208 12.81 -20.52 27.67
N LYS A 209 13.30 -19.28 27.79
CA LYS A 209 14.58 -18.93 28.41
C LYS A 209 14.45 -17.68 29.28
N PRO A 210 14.21 -17.81 30.60
CA PRO A 210 13.99 -16.67 31.49
C PRO A 210 15.20 -15.74 31.59
N THR A 211 16.41 -16.27 31.37
CA THR A 211 17.67 -15.53 31.43
C THR A 211 17.84 -14.51 30.31
N LEU A 212 17.11 -14.64 29.21
CA LEU A 212 17.19 -13.74 28.05
C LEU A 212 16.39 -12.45 28.29
N VAL A 213 15.26 -12.58 29.00
CA VAL A 213 14.31 -11.49 29.24
C VAL A 213 14.56 -10.81 30.58
N ILE A 214 14.79 -11.59 31.65
CA ILE A 214 15.14 -11.05 32.96
C ILE A 214 16.66 -11.00 33.05
N ARG A 215 17.22 -9.84 32.69
CA ARG A 215 18.68 -9.62 32.76
C ARG A 215 19.16 -9.41 34.21
N TRP A 216 18.30 -8.88 35.07
CA TRP A 216 18.61 -8.43 36.43
C TRP A 216 17.88 -9.24 37.51
N GLY A 217 18.56 -9.57 38.61
CA GLY A 217 18.02 -10.32 39.76
C GLY A 217 18.66 -11.69 39.98
N GLU A 218 18.81 -12.08 41.24
CA GLU A 218 19.55 -13.28 41.68
C GLU A 218 18.90 -14.60 41.22
N ASN A 219 17.56 -14.64 41.17
CA ASN A 219 16.80 -15.85 40.83
C ASN A 219 15.94 -15.64 39.57
N LYS A 220 16.45 -16.13 38.43
CA LYS A 220 15.82 -16.02 37.09
C LYS A 220 14.86 -17.19 36.85
N ASN A 221 13.70 -17.13 37.49
CA ASN A 221 12.69 -18.19 37.41
C ASN A 221 11.60 -17.87 36.39
N ARG A 222 11.10 -18.89 35.68
CA ARG A 222 9.95 -18.78 34.75
C ARG A 222 8.73 -18.15 35.43
N LYS A 223 8.51 -18.46 36.71
CA LYS A 223 7.42 -17.89 37.53
C LYS A 223 7.50 -16.36 37.61
N LYS A 224 8.69 -15.78 37.74
CA LYS A 224 8.87 -14.31 37.79
C LYS A 224 8.61 -13.66 36.43
N VAL A 225 8.97 -14.33 35.33
CA VAL A 225 8.65 -13.85 33.98
C VAL A 225 7.14 -13.74 33.80
N VAL A 226 6.41 -14.79 34.18
CA VAL A 226 4.94 -14.79 34.10
C VAL A 226 4.34 -13.72 35.01
N LEU A 227 4.84 -13.58 36.23
CA LEU A 227 4.34 -12.57 37.16
C LEU A 227 4.54 -11.15 36.61
N ILE A 228 5.75 -10.81 36.16
CA ILE A 228 6.06 -9.44 35.69
C ILE A 228 5.43 -9.18 34.33
N TYR A 229 5.76 -9.97 33.32
CA TYR A 229 5.32 -9.71 31.94
C TYR A 229 3.87 -10.09 31.72
N GLY A 230 3.32 -11.03 32.49
CA GLY A 230 1.90 -11.37 32.44
C GLY A 230 1.02 -10.24 32.96
N ILE A 231 1.39 -9.65 34.11
CA ILE A 231 0.68 -8.46 34.63
C ILE A 231 0.81 -7.29 33.65
N ILE A 232 2.00 -7.00 33.14
CA ILE A 232 2.22 -5.92 32.16
C ILE A 232 1.36 -6.13 30.91
N THR A 233 1.34 -7.34 30.35
CA THR A 233 0.55 -7.65 29.15
C THR A 233 -0.94 -7.45 29.40
N LEU A 234 -1.45 -7.89 30.55
CA LEU A 234 -2.85 -7.75 30.95
C LEU A 234 -3.24 -6.28 31.16
N VAL A 235 -2.41 -5.50 31.85
CA VAL A 235 -2.65 -4.06 32.06
C VAL A 235 -2.69 -3.32 30.73
N LEU A 236 -1.69 -3.53 29.85
CA LEU A 236 -1.65 -2.89 28.53
C LEU A 236 -2.85 -3.28 27.65
N PHE A 237 -3.31 -4.53 27.74
CA PHE A 237 -4.49 -4.98 27.02
C PHE A 237 -5.78 -4.30 27.51
N ILE A 238 -5.94 -4.15 28.83
CA ILE A 238 -7.08 -3.42 29.41
C ILE A 238 -7.06 -1.96 28.94
N PHE A 239 -5.91 -1.29 28.97
CA PHE A 239 -5.79 0.06 28.44
C PHE A 239 -6.16 0.15 26.96
N ALA A 240 -5.75 -0.81 26.13
CA ALA A 240 -6.14 -0.86 24.72
C ALA A 240 -7.66 -0.95 24.55
N VAL A 241 -8.35 -1.77 25.36
CA VAL A 241 -9.81 -1.92 25.32
C VAL A 241 -10.52 -0.66 25.83
N VAL A 242 -10.08 -0.08 26.95
CA VAL A 242 -10.70 1.12 27.55
C VAL A 242 -10.52 2.36 26.67
N THR A 243 -9.37 2.48 25.99
CA THR A 243 -9.09 3.60 25.09
C THR A 243 -9.64 3.38 23.69
N SER A 244 -10.08 2.16 23.36
CA SER A 244 -10.80 1.94 22.12
C SER A 244 -12.07 2.80 22.16
N PRO A 245 -12.34 3.60 21.12
CA PRO A 245 -13.64 4.24 21.03
C PRO A 245 -14.66 3.13 21.17
N VAL A 246 -15.56 3.24 22.15
CA VAL A 246 -16.75 2.39 22.20
C VAL A 246 -17.41 2.61 20.85
N SER A 247 -17.20 1.64 19.94
CA SER A 247 -18.05 1.50 18.79
C SER A 247 -19.40 1.30 19.43
N GLU A 248 -20.25 2.33 19.39
CA GLU A 248 -21.65 2.24 19.74
C GLU A 248 -22.24 1.15 18.86
N LYS A 249 -22.09 -0.10 19.31
CA LYS A 249 -22.92 -1.19 18.87
C LYS A 249 -24.27 -0.78 19.41
N THR A 250 -25.04 -0.11 18.56
CA THR A 250 -26.48 0.02 18.71
C THR A 250 -26.97 -1.32 19.24
N PRO A 251 -27.52 -1.38 20.46
CA PRO A 251 -27.93 -2.63 21.05
C PRO A 251 -29.03 -3.24 20.19
N GLN A 252 -28.69 -4.26 19.41
CA GLN A 252 -29.69 -5.18 18.87
C GLN A 252 -30.13 -6.10 20.01
N SER A 253 -31.45 -6.19 20.16
CA SER A 253 -32.26 -7.04 21.04
C SER A 253 -32.44 -6.62 22.50
N GLN A 254 -33.29 -5.61 22.72
CA GLN A 254 -34.50 -5.82 23.52
C GLN A 254 -35.70 -5.45 22.64
N GLN A 255 -36.53 -6.45 22.33
CA GLN A 255 -37.82 -6.26 21.67
C GLN A 255 -38.77 -5.61 22.68
N ILE A 256 -38.93 -4.29 22.56
CA ILE A 256 -40.14 -3.59 22.98
C ILE A 256 -40.71 -2.97 21.70
N ILE A 257 -42.02 -3.13 21.53
CA ILE A 257 -42.81 -2.66 20.41
C ILE A 257 -42.68 -1.14 20.34
N GLU A 258 -41.75 -0.64 19.54
CA GLU A 258 -41.73 0.75 19.06
C GLU A 258 -41.74 0.69 17.54
N GLY A 259 -42.86 1.15 16.99
CA GLY A 259 -43.09 1.21 15.55
C GLY A 259 -41.92 1.93 14.88
N LYS A 260 -41.23 1.19 14.02
CA LYS A 260 -40.28 1.74 13.05
C LYS A 260 -41.04 2.83 12.27
N LYS A 261 -40.83 4.08 12.67
CA LYS A 261 -41.27 5.26 11.93
C LYS A 261 -40.46 5.30 10.64
N GLU A 262 -40.91 4.56 9.65
CA GLU A 262 -40.41 4.61 8.28
C GLU A 262 -40.65 6.03 7.77
N GLU A 263 -39.58 6.83 7.70
CA GLU A 263 -39.65 8.22 7.26
C GLU A 263 -39.81 8.24 5.74
N LEU A 264 -40.77 9.04 5.26
CA LEU A 264 -41.03 9.23 3.84
C LEU A 264 -39.77 9.72 3.13
N LEU A 265 -39.40 9.08 2.03
CA LEU A 265 -38.28 9.51 1.21
C LEU A 265 -38.72 10.64 0.29
N LEU A 266 -37.98 11.75 0.31
CA LEU A 266 -38.11 12.86 -0.62
C LEU A 266 -36.72 13.44 -0.84
N THR A 267 -36.26 13.48 -2.07
CA THR A 267 -34.94 14.02 -2.44
C THR A 267 -35.03 14.75 -3.77
N ILE A 268 -34.50 15.95 -3.84
CA ILE A 268 -34.40 16.73 -5.08
C ILE A 268 -33.09 16.39 -5.78
N LEU A 269 -33.16 15.97 -7.04
CA LEU A 269 -32.00 15.64 -7.86
C LEU A 269 -31.50 16.89 -8.60
N GLU A 270 -32.42 17.63 -9.22
CA GLU A 270 -32.12 18.84 -9.99
C GLU A 270 -33.27 19.84 -9.89
N PRO A 271 -33.01 21.15 -9.85
CA PRO A 271 -31.71 21.79 -9.61
C PRO A 271 -31.29 21.70 -8.13
N GLN A 272 -30.01 21.99 -7.86
CA GLN A 272 -29.49 22.04 -6.49
C GLN A 272 -30.02 23.29 -5.75
N ASN A 273 -30.05 23.23 -4.41
CA ASN A 273 -30.52 24.36 -3.61
C ASN A 273 -29.58 25.58 -3.73
N ASN A 274 -30.16 26.77 -3.82
CA ASN A 274 -29.50 28.05 -4.07
C ASN A 274 -28.82 28.17 -5.44
N THR A 275 -29.27 27.42 -6.45
CA THR A 275 -28.77 27.57 -7.83
C THR A 275 -29.19 28.91 -8.42
N GLU A 276 -28.27 29.53 -9.16
CA GLU A 276 -28.55 30.75 -9.94
C GLU A 276 -28.81 30.38 -11.40
N VAL A 277 -29.91 30.89 -11.96
CA VAL A 277 -30.31 30.62 -13.34
C VAL A 277 -30.71 31.89 -14.07
N ILE A 278 -30.63 31.86 -15.38
CA ILE A 278 -31.00 33.00 -16.24
C ILE A 278 -32.39 32.77 -16.87
N LEU A 279 -32.74 31.51 -17.07
CA LEU A 279 -33.98 31.07 -17.73
C LEU A 279 -35.22 31.41 -16.88
N SER A 280 -36.33 31.71 -17.55
CA SER A 280 -37.64 31.97 -16.92
C SER A 280 -38.40 30.71 -16.53
N LYS A 281 -37.96 29.53 -16.99
CA LYS A 281 -38.56 28.23 -16.68
C LYS A 281 -37.47 27.22 -16.37
N ILE A 282 -37.72 26.35 -15.41
CA ILE A 282 -36.81 25.28 -15.00
C ILE A 282 -37.57 23.99 -14.72
N ILE A 283 -36.86 22.86 -14.80
CA ILE A 283 -37.39 21.55 -14.49
C ILE A 283 -36.89 21.15 -13.10
N ILE A 284 -37.81 20.95 -12.17
CA ILE A 284 -37.53 20.32 -10.88
C ILE A 284 -37.69 18.81 -11.06
N LYS A 285 -36.63 18.04 -10.79
CA LYS A 285 -36.60 16.58 -10.78
C LYS A 285 -36.27 16.10 -9.38
N GLY A 286 -36.97 15.09 -8.92
CA GLY A 286 -36.69 14.46 -7.63
C GLY A 286 -37.16 13.02 -7.58
N ARG A 287 -36.90 12.40 -6.44
CA ARG A 287 -37.31 11.04 -6.12
C ARG A 287 -38.05 11.02 -4.78
N THR A 288 -39.10 10.23 -4.71
CA THR A 288 -39.90 9.96 -3.52
C THR A 288 -40.28 8.47 -3.47
N ASP A 289 -41.01 8.07 -2.44
CA ASP A 289 -41.53 6.71 -2.33
C ASP A 289 -42.57 6.43 -3.42
N THR A 290 -42.57 5.21 -3.97
CA THR A 290 -43.55 4.81 -4.98
C THR A 290 -44.97 4.95 -4.43
N GLY A 291 -45.85 5.59 -5.22
CA GLY A 291 -47.23 5.88 -4.81
C GLY A 291 -47.41 7.05 -3.84
N ALA A 292 -46.36 7.82 -3.51
CA ALA A 292 -46.50 9.07 -2.78
C ALA A 292 -47.07 10.19 -3.68
N ARG A 293 -47.89 11.08 -3.12
CA ARG A 293 -48.35 12.31 -3.79
C ARG A 293 -47.32 13.41 -3.58
N VAL A 294 -46.88 14.06 -4.65
CA VAL A 294 -45.92 15.17 -4.59
C VAL A 294 -46.63 16.47 -4.97
N ILE A 295 -46.51 17.47 -4.12
CA ILE A 295 -47.11 18.80 -4.29
C ILE A 295 -45.96 19.82 -4.40
N ILE A 296 -45.89 20.53 -5.51
CA ILE A 296 -44.89 21.59 -5.75
C ILE A 296 -45.64 22.90 -5.95
N GLN A 297 -45.42 23.88 -5.06
CA GLN A 297 -46.14 25.17 -5.07
C GLN A 297 -47.68 25.00 -5.11
N GLY A 298 -48.20 24.01 -4.39
CA GLY A 298 -49.64 23.71 -4.35
C GLY A 298 -50.19 22.94 -5.57
N LYS A 299 -49.36 22.63 -6.57
CA LYS A 299 -49.75 21.81 -7.71
C LYS A 299 -49.30 20.36 -7.53
N GLU A 300 -50.23 19.42 -7.74
CA GLU A 300 -49.94 17.98 -7.70
C GLU A 300 -49.12 17.55 -8.93
N VAL A 301 -48.09 16.74 -8.68
CA VAL A 301 -47.13 16.23 -9.67
C VAL A 301 -47.20 14.72 -9.69
N THR A 302 -47.35 14.14 -10.88
CA THR A 302 -47.39 12.69 -11.07
C THR A 302 -46.02 12.06 -10.82
N VAL A 303 -45.99 11.03 -9.97
CA VAL A 303 -44.81 10.22 -9.67
C VAL A 303 -44.83 8.95 -10.54
N ASP A 304 -43.69 8.57 -11.11
CA ASP A 304 -43.56 7.35 -11.90
C ASP A 304 -43.49 6.07 -11.03
N GLU A 305 -43.55 4.90 -11.67
CA GLU A 305 -43.45 3.58 -11.00
C GLU A 305 -42.13 3.37 -10.24
N ASN A 306 -41.10 4.17 -10.54
CA ASN A 306 -39.79 4.13 -9.90
C ASN A 306 -39.63 5.18 -8.78
N GLY A 307 -40.67 5.98 -8.51
CA GLY A 307 -40.67 7.04 -7.51
C GLY A 307 -40.11 8.37 -7.99
N ASN A 308 -39.80 8.56 -9.27
CA ASN A 308 -39.30 9.84 -9.79
C ASN A 308 -40.45 10.76 -10.19
N PHE A 309 -40.25 12.06 -9.99
CA PHE A 309 -41.16 13.10 -10.42
C PHE A 309 -40.41 14.20 -11.17
N LYS A 310 -41.11 14.86 -12.09
CA LYS A 310 -40.58 15.99 -12.87
C LYS A 310 -41.67 17.03 -13.05
N GLN A 311 -41.36 18.29 -12.73
CA GLN A 311 -42.29 19.42 -12.89
C GLN A 311 -41.59 20.63 -13.48
N ILE A 312 -42.22 21.27 -14.46
CA ILE A 312 -41.77 22.55 -15.00
C ILE A 312 -42.39 23.67 -14.15
N VAL A 313 -41.55 24.57 -13.63
CA VAL A 313 -41.98 25.73 -12.86
C VAL A 313 -41.46 27.02 -13.49
N GLU A 314 -42.22 28.10 -13.33
CA GLU A 314 -41.86 29.43 -13.81
C GLU A 314 -41.13 30.23 -12.72
N LEU A 315 -40.14 31.03 -13.12
CA LEU A 315 -39.30 31.82 -12.22
C LEU A 315 -39.52 33.31 -12.45
N SER A 316 -39.83 34.03 -11.38
CA SER A 316 -39.80 35.49 -11.31
C SER A 316 -38.36 35.99 -11.20
N MET A 317 -38.12 37.24 -11.55
CA MET A 317 -36.80 37.87 -11.37
C MET A 317 -36.42 37.90 -9.88
N GLY A 318 -35.15 37.61 -9.55
CA GLY A 318 -34.68 37.56 -8.18
C GLY A 318 -34.86 36.19 -7.51
N LYS A 319 -34.97 36.17 -6.17
CA LYS A 319 -35.05 34.93 -5.39
C LYS A 319 -36.44 34.31 -5.49
N ASN A 320 -36.51 33.06 -5.95
CA ASN A 320 -37.70 32.23 -5.99
C ASN A 320 -37.58 31.12 -4.95
N THR A 321 -38.64 30.89 -4.18
CA THR A 321 -38.71 29.83 -3.17
C THR A 321 -39.78 28.84 -3.57
N PHE A 322 -39.40 27.57 -3.69
CA PHE A 322 -40.30 26.45 -4.01
C PHE A 322 -40.45 25.58 -2.79
N GLU A 323 -41.70 25.27 -2.45
CA GLU A 323 -42.03 24.32 -1.42
C GLU A 323 -42.48 23.02 -2.06
N ILE A 324 -41.76 21.93 -1.75
CA ILE A 324 -42.05 20.58 -2.23
C ILE A 324 -42.48 19.74 -1.04
N VAL A 325 -43.71 19.24 -1.09
CA VAL A 325 -44.29 18.35 -0.08
C VAL A 325 -44.53 17.00 -0.72
N ALA A 326 -44.03 15.94 -0.09
CA ALA A 326 -44.45 14.58 -0.41
C ALA A 326 -45.37 14.09 0.71
N GLU A 327 -46.46 13.45 0.32
CA GLU A 327 -47.47 12.88 1.21
C GLU A 327 -47.74 11.42 0.84
N LYS A 328 -47.69 10.53 1.81
CA LYS A 328 -48.10 9.13 1.65
C LYS A 328 -48.74 8.65 2.93
N GLU A 329 -49.96 8.14 2.83
CA GLU A 329 -50.78 7.76 3.99
C GLU A 329 -50.93 8.93 4.99
N GLU A 330 -50.40 8.81 6.21
CA GLU A 330 -50.39 9.84 7.26
C GLU A 330 -49.03 10.56 7.42
N LYS A 331 -48.07 10.30 6.52
CA LYS A 331 -46.72 10.87 6.59
C LYS A 331 -46.54 11.96 5.56
N GLN A 332 -45.97 13.07 5.99
CA GLN A 332 -45.56 14.17 5.12
C GLN A 332 -44.09 14.52 5.30
N LYS A 333 -43.42 14.89 4.21
CA LYS A 333 -42.07 15.44 4.22
C LYS A 333 -42.03 16.68 3.34
N ARG A 334 -41.40 17.74 3.85
CA ARG A 334 -41.36 19.07 3.23
C ARG A 334 -39.91 19.49 2.99
N ILE A 335 -39.63 19.96 1.78
CA ILE A 335 -38.33 20.49 1.38
C ILE A 335 -38.54 21.87 0.75
N THR A 336 -37.71 22.83 1.15
CA THR A 336 -37.67 24.16 0.58
C THR A 336 -36.49 24.27 -0.39
N LEU A 337 -36.77 24.64 -1.64
CA LEU A 337 -35.79 24.81 -2.70
C LEU A 337 -35.73 26.29 -3.10
N ASN A 338 -34.58 26.93 -2.90
CA ASN A 338 -34.34 28.32 -3.26
C ASN A 338 -33.60 28.41 -4.59
N ILE A 339 -34.05 29.26 -5.49
CA ILE A 339 -33.45 29.45 -6.81
C ILE A 339 -33.45 30.93 -7.15
N THR A 340 -32.30 31.48 -7.53
CA THR A 340 -32.19 32.90 -7.84
C THR A 340 -32.14 33.08 -9.35
N ARG A 341 -33.13 33.77 -9.92
CA ARG A 341 -33.11 34.17 -11.32
C ARG A 341 -32.39 35.51 -11.47
N LYS A 342 -31.27 35.54 -12.17
CA LYS A 342 -30.53 36.77 -12.47
C LYS A 342 -31.01 37.40 -13.77
N ALA A 343 -31.03 38.73 -13.80
CA ALA A 343 -31.18 39.48 -15.03
C ALA A 343 -29.99 39.18 -15.94
N VAL A 344 -30.25 38.99 -17.23
CA VAL A 344 -29.18 39.14 -18.22
C VAL A 344 -28.85 40.63 -18.24
N GLU A 345 -27.73 41.01 -17.66
CA GLU A 345 -27.14 42.32 -17.92
C GLU A 345 -26.60 42.29 -19.35
N ILE A 346 -27.43 42.71 -20.29
CA ILE A 346 -26.97 42.97 -21.64
C ILE A 346 -26.18 44.28 -21.54
N THR A 347 -24.89 44.18 -21.20
CA THR A 347 -23.98 45.32 -21.24
C THR A 347 -23.83 45.73 -22.70
N SER A 348 -24.66 46.67 -23.13
CA SER A 348 -24.57 47.37 -24.41
C SER A 348 -23.23 48.08 -24.50
N SER A 349 -22.21 47.38 -24.99
CA SER A 349 -21.04 48.03 -25.56
C SER A 349 -20.62 47.30 -26.83
N LYS A 350 -20.52 48.11 -27.89
CA LYS A 350 -20.05 47.85 -29.25
C LYS A 350 -21.15 47.50 -30.28
N PRO A 351 -21.21 48.20 -31.43
CA PRO A 351 -22.20 47.92 -32.47
C PRO A 351 -22.07 46.48 -32.92
N ILE A 352 -23.22 45.82 -33.04
CA ILE A 352 -23.36 44.51 -33.68
C ILE A 352 -23.04 44.72 -35.15
N GLU A 353 -21.80 44.41 -35.53
CA GLU A 353 -21.46 44.11 -36.91
C GLU A 353 -22.26 42.85 -37.28
N VAL A 354 -23.16 43.01 -38.26
CA VAL A 354 -24.11 42.00 -38.71
C VAL A 354 -23.33 40.76 -39.16
N THR A 355 -23.18 39.78 -38.27
CA THR A 355 -22.56 38.50 -38.62
C THR A 355 -23.65 37.55 -39.13
N PRO A 356 -23.45 36.95 -40.32
CA PRO A 356 -24.47 36.29 -41.12
C PRO A 356 -24.91 34.93 -40.50
N PRO A 357 -25.97 34.26 -41.01
CA PRO A 357 -26.78 33.32 -40.25
C PRO A 357 -25.98 32.16 -39.65
N LYS A 358 -26.37 31.76 -38.44
CA LYS A 358 -25.88 30.60 -37.67
C LYS A 358 -25.54 29.43 -38.60
N LYS A 359 -24.24 29.26 -38.90
CA LYS A 359 -23.69 28.14 -39.68
C LYS A 359 -24.12 26.84 -39.00
N THR A 360 -25.17 26.22 -39.53
CA THR A 360 -25.72 24.96 -39.02
C THR A 360 -24.88 23.77 -39.53
N SER A 361 -24.04 24.00 -40.54
CA SER A 361 -23.09 23.04 -41.08
C SER A 361 -21.66 23.54 -40.91
N LEU A 362 -20.84 22.81 -40.17
CA LEU A 362 -19.40 23.01 -40.11
C LEU A 362 -18.74 22.45 -41.38
N SER A 363 -17.80 23.18 -41.97
CA SER A 363 -17.00 22.76 -43.13
C SER A 363 -15.53 22.55 -42.75
N ILE A 364 -14.73 22.03 -43.69
CA ILE A 364 -13.27 21.93 -43.52
C ILE A 364 -12.72 23.35 -43.29
N GLY A 365 -11.86 23.50 -42.28
CA GLY A 365 -11.30 24.78 -41.85
C GLY A 365 -12.05 25.46 -40.71
N ASP A 366 -13.31 25.10 -40.47
CA ASP A 366 -14.10 25.66 -39.36
C ASP A 366 -13.66 25.08 -38.00
N GLU A 367 -13.82 25.88 -36.96
CA GLU A 367 -13.64 25.47 -35.56
C GLU A 367 -14.94 24.92 -35.00
N GLY A 368 -14.83 23.94 -34.10
CA GLY A 368 -15.95 23.35 -33.39
C GLY A 368 -15.51 22.80 -32.03
N PHE A 369 -16.45 22.17 -31.35
CA PHE A 369 -16.25 21.57 -30.04
C PHE A 369 -16.62 20.10 -30.09
N LEU A 370 -15.90 19.28 -29.34
CA LEU A 370 -16.21 17.86 -29.20
C LEU A 370 -17.39 17.68 -28.23
N LYS A 371 -18.40 16.90 -28.65
CA LYS A 371 -19.56 16.57 -27.83
C LYS A 371 -19.92 15.08 -27.92
N VAL A 372 -19.77 14.35 -26.81
CA VAL A 372 -20.22 12.95 -26.68
C VAL A 372 -21.06 12.78 -25.42
N GLY A 373 -22.37 12.67 -25.59
CA GLY A 373 -23.34 12.63 -24.49
C GLY A 373 -23.48 13.98 -23.78
N ASP A 374 -24.22 13.96 -22.67
CA ASP A 374 -24.57 15.17 -21.91
C ASP A 374 -23.61 15.46 -20.74
N ASP A 375 -22.74 14.52 -20.35
CA ASP A 375 -21.80 14.70 -19.26
C ASP A 375 -20.56 15.49 -19.71
N PRO A 376 -20.28 16.68 -19.13
CA PRO A 376 -19.10 17.48 -19.46
C PRO A 376 -17.78 16.82 -19.04
N ASN A 377 -17.79 15.84 -18.14
CA ASN A 377 -16.59 15.12 -17.71
C ASN A 377 -16.27 13.89 -18.56
N ASN A 378 -17.10 13.58 -19.55
CA ASN A 378 -16.90 12.42 -20.40
C ASN A 378 -15.60 12.52 -21.23
N ILE A 379 -14.98 11.37 -21.54
CA ILE A 379 -13.78 11.32 -22.36
C ILE A 379 -14.18 10.95 -23.79
N VAL A 380 -13.78 11.79 -24.74
CA VAL A 380 -13.95 11.58 -26.18
C VAL A 380 -12.68 10.95 -26.73
N PHE A 381 -12.80 9.73 -27.26
CA PHE A 381 -11.68 9.04 -27.91
C PHE A 381 -11.56 9.44 -29.38
N ILE A 382 -10.35 9.77 -29.78
CA ILE A 382 -9.99 10.22 -31.13
C ILE A 382 -9.00 9.18 -31.68
N ALA A 383 -9.27 8.63 -32.86
CA ALA A 383 -8.36 7.70 -33.53
C ALA A 383 -7.30 8.45 -34.34
N THR A 384 -6.07 7.97 -34.41
CA THR A 384 -5.00 8.64 -35.18
C THR A 384 -5.22 8.53 -36.69
N ASP A 385 -5.68 7.36 -37.14
CA ASP A 385 -5.80 6.95 -38.54
C ASP A 385 -7.16 6.31 -38.85
N LEU A 386 -7.43 6.05 -40.13
CA LEU A 386 -8.71 5.49 -40.59
C LEU A 386 -8.94 4.06 -40.11
N ASP A 387 -7.90 3.22 -40.10
CA ASP A 387 -8.00 1.83 -39.62
C ASP A 387 -8.26 1.80 -38.11
N ALA A 388 -7.55 2.66 -37.36
CA ALA A 388 -7.75 2.85 -35.93
C ALA A 388 -9.17 3.37 -35.61
N PHE A 389 -9.74 4.21 -36.48
CA PHE A 389 -11.11 4.68 -36.33
C PHE A 389 -12.12 3.54 -36.47
N ASP A 390 -11.96 2.67 -37.47
CA ASP A 390 -12.87 1.56 -37.68
C ASP A 390 -12.77 0.53 -36.54
N GLU A 391 -11.56 0.31 -36.00
CA GLU A 391 -11.30 -0.51 -34.81
C GLU A 391 -11.93 0.11 -33.55
N LEU A 392 -11.73 1.41 -33.33
CA LEU A 392 -12.33 2.17 -32.22
C LEU A 392 -13.86 2.08 -32.24
N MET A 393 -14.49 2.24 -33.41
CA MET A 393 -15.95 2.16 -33.53
C MET A 393 -16.50 0.76 -33.24
N LYS A 394 -15.75 -0.31 -33.58
CA LYS A 394 -16.12 -1.68 -33.22
C LYS A 394 -16.08 -1.87 -31.70
N ILE A 395 -15.01 -1.40 -31.05
CA ILE A 395 -14.82 -1.49 -29.60
C ILE A 395 -15.90 -0.71 -28.84
N ILE A 396 -16.18 0.53 -29.26
CA ILE A 396 -17.22 1.37 -28.62
C ILE A 396 -18.61 0.71 -28.74
N ARG A 397 -18.95 0.12 -29.89
CA ARG A 397 -20.22 -0.60 -30.07
C ARG A 397 -20.29 -1.87 -29.23
N ALA A 398 -19.16 -2.59 -29.10
CA ALA A 398 -19.06 -3.79 -28.27
C ALA A 398 -19.01 -3.50 -26.77
N LYS A 399 -18.86 -2.23 -26.35
CA LYS A 399 -18.65 -1.81 -24.97
C LYS A 399 -17.44 -2.50 -24.32
N ASP A 400 -16.40 -2.75 -25.10
CA ASP A 400 -15.19 -3.44 -24.63
C ASP A 400 -14.17 -2.43 -24.06
N ALA A 401 -14.10 -2.35 -22.74
CA ALA A 401 -13.16 -1.47 -22.05
C ALA A 401 -11.69 -1.90 -22.24
N TYR A 402 -11.41 -3.19 -22.38
CA TYR A 402 -10.04 -3.69 -22.53
C TYR A 402 -9.49 -3.38 -23.92
N GLY A 403 -10.29 -3.58 -24.96
CA GLY A 403 -9.90 -3.19 -26.33
C GLY A 403 -9.62 -1.70 -26.48
N LEU A 404 -10.35 -0.85 -25.74
CA LEU A 404 -10.13 0.60 -25.76
C LEU A 404 -8.78 0.99 -25.12
N LEU A 405 -8.42 0.33 -24.01
CA LEU A 405 -7.12 0.50 -23.38
C LEU A 405 -5.98 0.02 -24.29
N GLU A 406 -6.16 -1.10 -24.96
CA GLU A 406 -5.18 -1.64 -25.91
C GLU A 406 -4.92 -0.67 -27.08
N LEU A 407 -5.98 -0.10 -27.67
CA LEU A 407 -5.85 0.93 -28.70
C LEU A 407 -5.08 2.16 -28.22
N GLY A 408 -5.33 2.58 -26.97
CA GLY A 408 -4.60 3.67 -26.33
C GLY A 408 -3.12 3.35 -26.14
N MET A 409 -2.80 2.14 -25.67
CA MET A 409 -1.42 1.69 -25.47
C MET A 409 -0.64 1.54 -26.77
N GLN A 410 -1.32 1.16 -27.86
CA GLN A 410 -0.74 1.10 -29.21
C GLN A 410 -0.57 2.49 -29.84
N GLY A 411 -1.01 3.56 -29.17
CA GLY A 411 -0.97 4.93 -29.70
C GLY A 411 -1.92 5.19 -30.86
N LYS A 412 -2.84 4.25 -31.14
CA LYS A 412 -3.82 4.34 -32.23
C LYS A 412 -5.03 5.20 -31.87
N ALA A 413 -5.28 5.41 -30.59
CA ALA A 413 -6.32 6.30 -30.11
C ALA A 413 -5.86 7.06 -28.87
N PHE A 414 -6.40 8.26 -28.66
CA PHE A 414 -6.17 9.04 -27.46
C PHE A 414 -7.46 9.72 -27.00
N GLY A 415 -7.60 9.90 -25.69
CA GLY A 415 -8.78 10.51 -25.07
C GLY A 415 -8.57 12.00 -24.79
N VAL A 416 -9.61 12.80 -24.99
CA VAL A 416 -9.69 14.21 -24.56
C VAL A 416 -11.00 14.48 -23.84
N THR A 417 -11.06 15.49 -22.98
CA THR A 417 -12.31 15.84 -22.29
C THR A 417 -13.37 16.37 -23.25
N ASN A 418 -14.64 16.05 -22.98
CA ASN A 418 -15.80 16.63 -23.64
C ASN A 418 -15.76 18.17 -23.60
N GLY A 419 -16.08 18.82 -24.72
CA GLY A 419 -15.97 20.28 -24.86
C GLY A 419 -14.62 20.80 -25.34
N THR A 420 -13.66 19.92 -25.63
CA THR A 420 -12.37 20.30 -26.23
C THR A 420 -12.59 21.00 -27.57
N LYS A 421 -11.90 22.13 -27.76
CA LYS A 421 -11.99 22.94 -28.98
C LYS A 421 -11.09 22.36 -30.07
N VAL A 422 -11.66 22.15 -31.24
CA VAL A 422 -11.00 21.51 -32.37
C VAL A 422 -11.21 22.28 -33.67
N LYS A 423 -10.28 22.10 -34.62
CA LYS A 423 -10.39 22.60 -35.99
C LYS A 423 -10.54 21.44 -36.95
N ILE A 424 -11.51 21.51 -37.86
CA ILE A 424 -11.72 20.47 -38.87
C ILE A 424 -10.67 20.64 -39.96
N ILE A 425 -9.88 19.59 -40.19
CA ILE A 425 -8.82 19.58 -41.22
C ILE A 425 -9.16 18.70 -42.41
N ASP A 426 -10.05 17.72 -42.25
CA ASP A 426 -10.54 16.87 -43.34
C ASP A 426 -11.95 16.34 -43.01
N THR A 427 -12.72 15.98 -44.04
CA THR A 427 -14.06 15.38 -43.90
C THR A 427 -14.23 14.25 -44.91
N ALA A 428 -14.52 13.05 -44.41
CA ALA A 428 -14.88 11.88 -45.19
C ALA A 428 -16.33 11.44 -44.86
N MET A 429 -16.83 10.42 -45.53
CA MET A 429 -18.20 9.94 -45.33
C MET A 429 -18.41 9.50 -43.87
N GLY A 430 -19.26 10.23 -43.13
CA GLY A 430 -19.60 9.96 -41.73
C GLY A 430 -18.50 10.28 -40.69
N LYS A 431 -17.30 10.67 -41.11
CA LYS A 431 -16.16 10.93 -40.21
C LYS A 431 -15.40 12.19 -40.58
N ARG A 432 -14.74 12.79 -39.59
CA ARG A 432 -13.98 14.04 -39.73
C ARG A 432 -12.62 13.88 -39.09
N ARG A 433 -11.62 14.44 -39.74
CA ARG A 433 -10.31 14.61 -39.14
C ARG A 433 -10.26 15.98 -38.49
N VAL A 434 -9.92 16.01 -37.22
CA VAL A 434 -9.86 17.23 -36.43
C VAL A 434 -8.47 17.40 -35.81
N ARG A 435 -8.07 18.65 -35.60
CA ARG A 435 -6.87 19.03 -34.86
C ARG A 435 -7.29 19.71 -33.56
N ILE A 436 -6.66 19.34 -32.46
CA ILE A 436 -6.94 19.95 -31.15
C ILE A 436 -6.32 21.33 -31.09
N ILE A 437 -7.14 22.32 -30.75
CA ILE A 437 -6.71 23.71 -30.57
C ILE A 437 -6.57 24.03 -29.09
N GLN A 438 -7.52 23.58 -28.26
CA GLN A 438 -7.53 23.88 -26.83
C GLN A 438 -8.25 22.78 -26.04
N GLY A 439 -7.55 22.22 -25.06
CA GLY A 439 -8.11 21.27 -24.09
C GLY A 439 -8.95 21.94 -23.01
N VAL A 440 -9.85 21.18 -22.37
CA VAL A 440 -10.68 21.68 -21.26
C VAL A 440 -9.99 21.50 -19.92
N LYS A 441 -9.32 20.36 -19.71
CA LYS A 441 -8.56 20.07 -18.48
C LYS A 441 -7.07 20.27 -18.72
N PRO A 442 -6.27 20.55 -17.67
CA PRO A 442 -4.82 20.66 -17.79
C PRO A 442 -4.16 19.41 -18.41
N ILE A 443 -4.74 18.22 -18.17
CA ILE A 443 -4.29 16.95 -18.76
C ILE A 443 -4.59 16.82 -20.26
N ASP A 444 -5.34 17.74 -20.87
CA ASP A 444 -5.60 17.75 -22.31
C ASP A 444 -4.67 18.71 -23.07
N GLU A 445 -3.94 19.58 -22.36
CA GLU A 445 -3.02 20.54 -22.96
C GLU A 445 -1.85 19.86 -23.67
N ASP A 446 -1.42 18.69 -23.19
CA ASP A 446 -0.40 17.83 -23.82
C ASP A 446 -0.82 17.29 -25.21
N LYS A 447 -2.13 17.28 -25.50
CA LYS A 447 -2.71 16.79 -26.76
C LYS A 447 -3.00 17.93 -27.75
N VAL A 448 -2.75 19.18 -27.38
CA VAL A 448 -2.92 20.32 -28.28
C VAL A 448 -1.97 20.18 -29.47
N GLY A 449 -2.50 20.36 -30.68
CA GLY A 449 -1.78 20.14 -31.94
C GLY A 449 -1.90 18.72 -32.51
N LEU A 450 -2.28 17.71 -31.70
CA LEU A 450 -2.56 16.37 -32.22
C LEU A 450 -3.80 16.39 -33.12
N SER A 451 -3.80 15.48 -34.09
CA SER A 451 -4.87 15.37 -35.07
C SER A 451 -5.34 13.92 -35.19
N GLY A 452 -6.63 13.73 -35.41
CA GLY A 452 -7.20 12.39 -35.54
C GLY A 452 -8.63 12.38 -36.07
N TRP A 453 -9.13 11.19 -36.33
CA TRP A 453 -10.44 10.88 -36.91
C TRP A 453 -11.49 10.60 -35.84
N ILE A 454 -12.67 11.20 -36.04
CA ILE A 454 -13.85 11.07 -35.18
C ILE A 454 -15.13 11.05 -36.00
N PRO A 455 -16.25 10.60 -35.42
CA PRO A 455 -17.56 10.68 -36.07
C PRO A 455 -17.95 12.14 -36.33
N LYS A 456 -18.55 12.40 -37.50
CA LYS A 456 -18.96 13.75 -37.92
C LYS A 456 -19.90 14.42 -36.90
N GLU A 457 -20.76 13.63 -36.27
CA GLU A 457 -21.78 14.06 -35.31
C GLU A 457 -21.20 14.57 -33.99
N TRP A 458 -19.97 14.17 -33.65
CA TRP A 458 -19.34 14.53 -32.39
C TRP A 458 -18.67 15.90 -32.44
N VAL A 459 -18.67 16.56 -33.60
CA VAL A 459 -18.16 17.93 -33.76
C VAL A 459 -19.33 18.88 -33.92
N VAL A 460 -19.56 19.72 -32.91
CA VAL A 460 -20.64 20.70 -32.88
C VAL A 460 -20.08 22.12 -33.01
N PRO A 461 -20.80 23.05 -33.67
CA PRO A 461 -20.33 24.43 -33.84
C PRO A 461 -20.29 25.22 -32.52
N GLN A 462 -21.03 24.77 -31.51
CA GLN A 462 -21.16 25.38 -30.19
C GLN A 462 -21.40 24.27 -29.16
N PHE A 463 -20.70 24.31 -28.02
CA PHE A 463 -20.78 23.29 -26.96
C PHE A 463 -22.01 23.48 -26.06
#